data_AF-A0AAW8JG24-F1
#
_entry.id   AF-A0AAW8JG24-F1
#
_cell.length_a   1.000
_cell.length_b   1.000
_cell.length_c   1.000
_cell.angle_alpha   90.00
_cell.angle_beta   90.00
_cell.angle_gamma   90.00
#
_symmetry.space_group_name_H-M   'P 1'
#
loop_
_entity.id
_entity.type
_entity.pdbx_description
1 polymer ?
#
loop_
_entity_poly.entity_id
_entity_poly.type
_entity_poly.pdbx_seq_one_letter_code
_entity_poly.pdbx_strand_id
1 'polypeptide(L)'
;MGLAEIIFNSIKQNYFSVWDIITLIEQKTNNDLYDIGLFLGHINIEEHITIYQKDKFYHLHEIDLNFNKNPLGEIIDISMNIMPFDSDEEQHQGRMKLHHKAINLFFSKQDIYNFKPIMDLGFIEKPTPQVIEVESIQEAEPKDNYKFLLYKQHLFSIDECACIISDYDPLEIQKYPHNDIDEIAPDYSRAYSFIRSAIEADKLNIFNYKIDADNFREYLACENIIITGFNDQLKNDLTIQSLDHQNSTIEHLKKENEKLKVELLEKEQKIKELELIQTTEDKSKLGSTRAENNVAKLILALSAQANIDTSRPYAQYESLKTQAELLGIDKFPSNENVASWLKKANYQNPN
;
A
#
# COMPACT_ATOMS: atom_id res chain seq x y z
N MET A 1 6.81 -30.19 -25.37
CA MET A 1 6.81 -28.83 -25.92
C MET A 1 7.89 -28.04 -25.21
N GLY A 2 8.82 -27.43 -25.94
CA GLY A 2 9.91 -26.67 -25.31
C GLY A 2 9.41 -25.33 -24.73
N LEU A 3 10.04 -24.81 -23.69
CA LEU A 3 9.66 -23.50 -23.10
C LEU A 3 9.71 -22.36 -24.13
N ALA A 4 10.69 -22.37 -25.03
CA ALA A 4 10.77 -21.41 -26.13
C ALA A 4 9.56 -21.51 -27.07
N GLU A 5 9.10 -22.73 -27.35
CA GLU A 5 7.95 -22.99 -28.23
C GLU A 5 6.65 -22.47 -27.62
N ILE A 6 6.49 -22.56 -26.30
CA ILE A 6 5.35 -21.99 -25.57
C ILE A 6 5.35 -20.46 -25.69
N ILE A 7 6.51 -19.81 -25.52
CA ILE A 7 6.65 -18.35 -25.64
C ILE A 7 6.32 -17.90 -27.07
N PHE A 8 6.88 -18.57 -28.08
CA PHE A 8 6.57 -18.26 -29.48
C PHE A 8 5.09 -18.43 -29.81
N ASN A 9 4.44 -19.47 -29.28
CA ASN A 9 3.02 -19.68 -29.50
C ASN A 9 2.16 -18.61 -28.82
N SER A 10 2.55 -18.15 -27.63
CA SER A 10 1.88 -17.03 -26.95
C SER A 10 1.99 -15.73 -27.77
N ILE A 11 3.16 -15.43 -28.32
CA ILE A 11 3.33 -14.27 -29.22
C ILE A 11 2.46 -14.43 -30.47
N LYS A 12 2.51 -15.60 -31.14
CA LYS A 12 1.71 -15.87 -32.35
C LYS A 12 0.20 -15.87 -32.11
N GLN A 13 -0.27 -16.07 -30.87
CA GLN A 13 -1.69 -15.98 -30.55
C GLN A 13 -2.20 -14.55 -30.67
N ASN A 14 -1.41 -13.58 -30.18
CA ASN A 14 -1.85 -12.19 -30.01
C ASN A 14 -1.26 -11.21 -31.03
N TYR A 15 -0.20 -11.61 -31.74
CA TYR A 15 0.52 -10.75 -32.68
C TYR A 15 0.68 -11.41 -34.04
N PHE A 16 0.73 -10.59 -35.10
CA PHE A 16 1.29 -10.96 -36.39
C PHE A 16 2.73 -10.45 -36.45
N SER A 17 3.67 -11.24 -36.98
CA SER A 17 4.95 -10.63 -37.35
C SER A 17 4.74 -9.72 -38.57
N VAL A 18 5.54 -8.66 -38.69
CA VAL A 18 5.48 -7.79 -39.88
C VAL A 18 5.74 -8.60 -41.15
N TRP A 19 6.64 -9.59 -41.06
CA TRP A 19 6.91 -10.51 -42.17
C TRP A 19 5.71 -11.36 -42.57
N ASP A 20 4.91 -11.84 -41.61
CA ASP A 20 3.69 -12.61 -41.92
C ASP A 20 2.70 -11.74 -42.71
N ILE A 21 2.51 -10.48 -42.32
CA ILE A 21 1.64 -9.55 -43.05
C ILE A 21 2.17 -9.28 -44.46
N ILE A 22 3.47 -8.99 -44.60
CA ILE A 22 4.10 -8.79 -45.92
C ILE A 22 3.89 -10.02 -46.80
N THR A 23 4.14 -11.22 -46.29
CA THR A 23 3.97 -12.48 -47.04
C THR A 23 2.52 -12.72 -47.45
N LEU A 24 1.55 -12.33 -46.60
CA LEU A 24 0.12 -12.45 -46.93
C LEU A 24 -0.30 -11.47 -48.03
N ILE A 25 0.19 -10.23 -48.00
CA ILE A 25 -0.05 -9.26 -49.09
C ILE A 25 0.62 -9.76 -50.37
N GLU A 26 1.83 -10.29 -50.26
CA GLU A 26 2.62 -10.81 -51.37
C GLU A 26 1.89 -11.88 -52.18
N GLN A 27 1.17 -12.77 -51.49
CA GLN A 27 0.35 -13.81 -52.12
C GLN A 27 -0.75 -13.25 -53.05
N LYS A 28 -1.11 -11.96 -52.91
CA LYS A 28 -2.10 -11.27 -53.75
C LYS A 28 -1.47 -10.40 -54.83
N THR A 29 -0.22 -9.96 -54.67
CA THR A 29 0.49 -9.07 -55.61
C THR A 29 1.39 -9.82 -56.60
N ASN A 30 1.12 -11.12 -56.87
CA ASN A 30 1.95 -11.96 -57.73
C ASN A 30 3.45 -11.95 -57.33
N ASN A 31 3.74 -11.87 -56.03
CA ASN A 31 5.11 -11.78 -55.51
C ASN A 31 5.86 -10.48 -55.85
N ASP A 32 5.15 -9.39 -56.18
CA ASP A 32 5.77 -8.08 -56.39
C ASP A 32 5.94 -7.34 -55.05
N LEU A 33 7.19 -7.21 -54.59
CA LEU A 33 7.54 -6.49 -53.36
C LEU A 33 7.49 -4.97 -53.52
N TYR A 34 7.68 -4.47 -54.75
CA TYR A 34 7.58 -3.05 -55.06
C TYR A 34 6.17 -2.55 -54.77
N ASP A 35 5.18 -3.28 -55.28
CA ASP A 35 3.76 -3.00 -55.07
C ASP A 35 3.37 -3.07 -53.58
N ILE A 36 3.96 -3.98 -52.82
CA ILE A 36 3.77 -4.04 -51.36
C ILE A 36 4.32 -2.79 -50.69
N GLY A 37 5.52 -2.35 -51.07
CA GLY A 37 6.13 -1.11 -50.57
C GLY A 37 5.25 0.10 -50.86
N LEU A 38 4.78 0.23 -52.12
CA LEU A 38 3.82 1.26 -52.53
C LEU A 38 2.53 1.23 -51.71
N PHE A 39 1.95 0.06 -51.50
CA PHE A 39 0.74 -0.08 -50.72
C PHE A 39 0.94 0.33 -49.25
N LEU A 40 1.97 -0.21 -48.59
CA LEU A 40 2.25 0.08 -47.18
C LEU A 40 2.62 1.55 -46.95
N GLY A 41 3.37 2.16 -47.87
CA GLY A 41 3.67 3.59 -47.84
C GLY A 41 2.44 4.45 -48.11
N HIS A 42 1.59 4.07 -49.07
CA HIS A 42 0.38 4.82 -49.42
C HIS A 42 -0.62 4.89 -48.27
N ILE A 43 -0.83 3.79 -47.55
CA ILE A 43 -1.74 3.74 -46.40
C ILE A 43 -1.11 4.35 -45.14
N ASN A 44 0.11 4.85 -45.23
CA ASN A 44 0.90 5.41 -44.13
C ASN A 44 0.83 4.54 -42.87
N ILE A 45 1.06 3.23 -43.04
CA ILE A 45 0.84 2.23 -41.99
C ILE A 45 1.59 2.57 -40.69
N GLU A 46 2.72 3.26 -40.84
CA GLU A 46 3.64 3.59 -39.79
C GLU A 46 3.15 4.68 -38.82
N GLU A 47 2.12 5.44 -39.20
CA GLU A 47 1.44 6.42 -38.34
C GLU A 47 0.15 5.89 -37.70
N HIS A 48 -0.33 4.73 -38.16
CA HIS A 48 -1.67 4.23 -37.81
C HIS A 48 -1.66 2.94 -37.00
N ILE A 49 -0.56 2.19 -37.01
CA ILE A 49 -0.45 0.93 -36.27
C ILE A 49 0.80 0.97 -35.40
N THR A 50 0.62 0.65 -34.12
CA THR A 50 1.71 0.49 -33.18
C THR A 50 2.60 -0.69 -33.56
N ILE A 51 3.92 -0.48 -33.53
CA ILE A 51 4.92 -1.49 -33.86
C ILE A 51 5.60 -1.97 -32.58
N TYR A 52 5.71 -3.29 -32.44
CA TYR A 52 6.43 -3.91 -31.33
C TYR A 52 7.72 -4.56 -31.82
N GLN A 53 8.81 -4.39 -31.09
CA GLN A 53 10.07 -5.08 -31.33
C GLN A 53 10.31 -6.17 -30.29
N LYS A 54 10.72 -7.34 -30.76
CA LYS A 54 11.15 -8.46 -29.92
C LYS A 54 12.60 -8.31 -29.50
N ASP A 55 12.85 -8.34 -28.19
CA ASP A 55 14.20 -8.34 -27.64
C ASP A 55 14.84 -9.75 -27.62
N LYS A 56 16.09 -9.82 -27.15
CA LYS A 56 16.84 -11.08 -27.01
C LYS A 56 16.24 -12.08 -26.01
N PHE A 57 15.31 -11.63 -25.17
CA PHE A 57 14.60 -12.39 -24.16
C PHE A 57 13.15 -12.71 -24.55
N TYR A 58 12.76 -12.43 -25.79
CA TYR A 58 11.42 -12.65 -26.34
C TYR A 58 10.32 -11.75 -25.76
N HIS A 59 10.67 -10.66 -25.08
CA HIS A 59 9.69 -9.65 -24.72
C HIS A 59 9.43 -8.73 -25.92
N LEU A 60 8.15 -8.36 -26.08
CA LEU A 60 7.72 -7.37 -27.06
C LEU A 60 7.62 -6.01 -26.37
N HIS A 61 8.31 -5.03 -26.93
CA HIS A 61 8.28 -3.64 -26.47
C HIS A 61 7.77 -2.76 -27.60
N GLU A 62 6.89 -1.83 -27.27
CA GLU A 62 6.45 -0.80 -28.22
C GLU A 62 7.65 0.07 -28.63
N ILE A 63 7.76 0.35 -29.92
CA ILE A 63 8.81 1.21 -30.46
C ILE A 63 8.36 2.66 -30.36
N ASP A 64 9.01 3.43 -29.51
CA ASP A 64 8.82 4.88 -29.50
C ASP A 64 9.47 5.51 -30.74
N LEU A 65 8.62 5.94 -31.67
CA LEU A 65 8.99 6.55 -32.94
C LEU A 65 9.56 7.96 -32.79
N ASN A 66 9.43 8.61 -31.62
CA ASN A 66 10.01 9.93 -31.37
C ASN A 66 11.53 9.88 -31.16
N PHE A 67 12.03 8.75 -30.64
CA PHE A 67 13.45 8.57 -30.33
C PHE A 67 14.16 7.57 -31.24
N ASN A 68 13.41 6.73 -31.96
CA ASN A 68 13.94 5.74 -32.87
C ASN A 68 13.54 6.03 -34.31
N LYS A 69 14.41 5.72 -35.26
CA LYS A 69 14.01 5.72 -36.68
C LYS A 69 12.90 4.69 -36.87
N ASN A 70 11.84 5.07 -37.58
CA ASN A 70 10.73 4.18 -37.85
C ASN A 70 11.22 2.96 -38.65
N PRO A 71 11.18 1.74 -38.07
CA PRO A 71 11.67 0.57 -38.78
C PRO A 71 10.73 0.13 -39.90
N LEU A 72 9.46 0.55 -39.91
CA LEU A 72 8.57 0.32 -41.03
C LEU A 72 8.94 1.17 -42.24
N GLY A 73 9.33 2.43 -42.05
CA GLY A 73 9.86 3.26 -43.12
C GLY A 73 11.04 2.59 -43.86
N GLU A 74 11.99 2.00 -43.12
CA GLU A 74 13.11 1.26 -43.73
C GLU A 74 12.63 0.00 -44.47
N ILE A 75 11.62 -0.71 -43.94
CA ILE A 75 11.01 -1.87 -44.61
C ILE A 75 10.32 -1.45 -45.90
N ILE A 76 9.56 -0.35 -45.88
CA ILE A 76 8.89 0.23 -47.05
C ILE A 76 9.92 0.63 -48.10
N ASP A 77 10.98 1.33 -47.70
CA ASP A 77 12.08 1.73 -48.59
C ASP A 77 12.75 0.50 -49.22
N ILE A 78 13.05 -0.54 -48.43
CA ILE A 78 13.65 -1.78 -48.96
C ILE A 78 12.71 -2.42 -49.98
N SER A 79 11.42 -2.52 -49.66
CA SER A 79 10.40 -3.07 -50.57
C SER A 79 10.31 -2.29 -51.88
N MET A 80 10.26 -0.95 -51.81
CA MET A 80 10.20 -0.07 -53.00
C MET A 80 11.49 -0.07 -53.84
N ASN A 81 12.61 -0.51 -53.29
CA ASN A 81 13.88 -0.61 -54.01
C ASN A 81 14.07 -1.95 -54.74
N ILE A 82 13.19 -2.92 -54.52
CA ILE A 82 13.21 -4.22 -55.22
C ILE A 82 12.23 -4.11 -56.38
N MET A 83 12.74 -3.82 -57.57
CA MET A 83 11.91 -3.61 -58.75
C MET A 83 11.42 -4.94 -59.34
N PRO A 84 10.23 -4.96 -59.98
CA PRO A 84 9.69 -6.18 -60.60
C PRO A 84 10.54 -6.72 -61.77
N PHE A 85 11.46 -5.90 -62.29
CA PHE A 85 12.37 -6.26 -63.38
C PHE A 85 13.82 -6.54 -62.92
N ASP A 86 14.07 -6.53 -61.60
CA ASP A 86 15.36 -6.94 -61.05
C ASP A 86 15.61 -8.44 -61.33
N SER A 87 16.88 -8.82 -61.40
CA SER A 87 17.26 -10.22 -61.56
C SER A 87 16.80 -11.08 -60.38
N ASP A 88 16.61 -12.39 -60.60
CA ASP A 88 16.21 -13.33 -59.54
C ASP A 88 17.13 -13.26 -58.30
N GLU A 89 18.43 -13.01 -58.51
CA GLU A 89 19.40 -12.89 -57.43
C GLU A 89 19.24 -11.57 -56.65
N GLU A 90 18.98 -10.45 -57.34
CA GLU A 90 18.67 -9.17 -56.70
C GLU A 90 17.37 -9.24 -55.92
N GLN A 91 16.31 -9.83 -56.49
CA GLN A 91 15.05 -10.06 -55.79
C GLN A 91 15.23 -10.94 -54.55
N HIS A 92 16.00 -12.03 -54.66
CA HIS A 92 16.30 -12.90 -53.53
C HIS A 92 17.08 -12.18 -52.43
N GLN A 93 18.11 -11.40 -52.78
CA GLN A 93 18.87 -10.62 -51.81
C GLN A 93 18.01 -9.55 -51.14
N GLY A 94 17.13 -8.87 -51.91
CA GLY A 94 16.16 -7.91 -51.40
C GLY A 94 15.21 -8.55 -50.38
N ARG A 95 14.64 -9.72 -50.72
CA ARG A 95 13.79 -10.52 -49.82
C ARG A 95 14.47 -10.87 -48.51
N MET A 96 15.73 -11.32 -48.58
CA MET A 96 16.47 -11.70 -47.38
C MET A 96 16.74 -10.49 -46.47
N LYS A 97 17.02 -9.32 -47.05
CA LYS A 97 17.16 -8.06 -46.30
C LYS A 97 15.84 -7.65 -45.63
N LEU A 98 14.74 -7.69 -46.39
CA LEU A 98 13.40 -7.37 -45.91
C LEU A 98 12.98 -8.29 -44.77
N HIS A 99 13.16 -9.61 -44.96
CA HIS A 99 12.88 -10.63 -43.95
C HIS A 99 13.69 -10.39 -42.66
N HIS A 100 14.99 -10.13 -42.78
CA HIS A 100 15.85 -9.90 -41.60
C HIS A 100 15.41 -8.68 -40.78
N LYS A 101 14.89 -7.64 -41.43
CA LYS A 101 14.35 -6.46 -40.77
C LYS A 101 12.98 -6.72 -40.14
N ALA A 102 12.10 -7.43 -40.85
CA ALA A 102 10.72 -7.65 -40.44
C ALA A 102 10.53 -8.76 -39.38
N ILE A 103 11.43 -9.75 -39.31
CA ILE A 103 11.23 -10.96 -38.47
C ILE A 103 11.16 -10.70 -36.95
N ASN A 104 11.70 -9.59 -36.49
CA ASN A 104 11.68 -9.21 -35.07
C ASN A 104 10.67 -8.11 -34.76
N LEU A 105 9.85 -7.73 -35.75
CA LEU A 105 8.82 -6.72 -35.62
C LEU A 105 7.44 -7.36 -35.65
N PHE A 106 6.53 -6.79 -34.88
CA PHE A 106 5.20 -7.35 -34.66
C PHE A 106 4.13 -6.27 -34.65
N PHE A 107 2.96 -6.64 -35.15
CA PHE A 107 1.72 -5.90 -35.01
C PHE A 107 0.78 -6.65 -34.07
N SER A 108 0.05 -5.92 -33.23
CA SER A 108 -1.04 -6.54 -32.50
C SER A 108 -2.11 -7.03 -33.49
N LYS A 109 -2.64 -8.24 -33.28
CA LYS A 109 -3.70 -8.75 -34.16
C LYS A 109 -4.94 -7.87 -34.11
N GLN A 110 -5.24 -7.30 -32.94
CA GLN A 110 -6.39 -6.43 -32.76
C GLN A 110 -6.28 -5.16 -33.62
N ASP A 111 -5.11 -4.55 -33.68
CA ASP A 111 -4.90 -3.36 -34.51
C ASP A 111 -5.04 -3.70 -35.98
N ILE A 112 -4.46 -4.82 -36.42
CA ILE A 112 -4.62 -5.32 -37.79
C ILE A 112 -6.09 -5.60 -38.12
N TYR A 113 -6.83 -6.28 -37.24
CA TYR A 113 -8.26 -6.57 -37.45
C TYR A 113 -9.14 -5.33 -37.50
N ASN A 114 -8.69 -4.23 -36.90
CA ASN A 114 -9.40 -2.95 -36.89
C ASN A 114 -8.91 -1.99 -37.99
N PHE A 115 -7.77 -2.29 -38.61
CA PHE A 115 -7.19 -1.46 -39.66
C PHE A 115 -7.75 -1.84 -41.04
N LYS A 116 -8.78 -1.11 -41.46
CA LYS A 116 -9.53 -1.34 -42.71
C LYS A 116 -8.64 -1.56 -43.94
N PRO A 117 -7.59 -0.75 -44.21
CA PRO A 117 -6.80 -0.92 -45.42
C PRO A 117 -6.19 -2.32 -45.58
N ILE A 118 -5.80 -2.98 -44.49
CA ILE A 118 -5.27 -4.35 -44.52
C ILE A 118 -6.43 -5.38 -44.56
N MET A 119 -7.48 -5.17 -43.77
CA MET A 119 -8.60 -6.11 -43.72
C MET A 119 -9.42 -6.17 -45.01
N ASP A 120 -9.56 -5.05 -45.72
CA ASP A 120 -10.29 -4.95 -46.98
C ASP A 120 -9.63 -5.76 -48.10
N LEU A 121 -8.36 -6.16 -47.94
CA LEU A 121 -7.67 -7.07 -48.86
C LEU A 121 -8.12 -8.54 -48.72
N GLY A 122 -8.85 -8.88 -47.65
CA GLY A 122 -9.57 -10.14 -47.50
C GLY A 122 -8.71 -11.39 -47.34
N PHE A 123 -7.43 -11.26 -46.95
CA PHE A 123 -6.54 -12.41 -46.69
C PHE A 123 -6.42 -12.80 -45.22
N ILE A 124 -6.89 -11.94 -44.31
CA ILE A 124 -6.96 -12.24 -42.89
C ILE A 124 -8.40 -12.57 -42.55
N GLU A 125 -8.68 -13.85 -42.26
CA GLU A 125 -9.95 -14.23 -41.64
C GLU A 125 -9.97 -13.64 -40.23
N LYS A 126 -10.86 -12.67 -39.99
CA LYS A 126 -11.17 -12.26 -38.63
C LYS A 126 -11.69 -13.52 -37.94
N PRO A 127 -11.06 -13.99 -36.84
CA PRO A 127 -11.52 -15.18 -36.16
C PRO A 127 -13.00 -14.98 -35.88
N THR A 128 -13.82 -15.92 -36.35
CA THR A 128 -15.25 -15.94 -36.06
C THR A 128 -15.35 -15.81 -34.55
N PRO A 129 -16.01 -14.77 -34.01
CA PRO A 129 -16.18 -14.69 -32.58
C PRO A 129 -16.77 -16.02 -32.16
N GLN A 130 -16.08 -16.74 -31.27
CA GLN A 130 -16.73 -17.83 -30.56
C GLN A 130 -17.85 -17.16 -29.78
N VAL A 131 -19.03 -17.15 -30.39
CA VAL A 131 -20.28 -16.92 -29.69
C VAL A 131 -20.33 -18.06 -28.70
N ILE A 132 -19.87 -17.80 -27.48
CA ILE A 132 -20.40 -18.50 -26.34
C ILE A 132 -21.91 -18.21 -26.45
N GLU A 133 -22.68 -19.23 -26.81
CA GLU A 133 -24.13 -19.20 -26.65
C GLU A 133 -24.38 -18.98 -25.16
N VAL A 134 -24.41 -17.71 -24.76
CA VAL A 134 -25.19 -17.30 -23.61
C VAL A 134 -26.62 -17.47 -24.09
N GLU A 135 -27.30 -18.48 -23.55
CA GLU A 135 -28.73 -18.68 -23.75
C GLU A 135 -29.41 -17.32 -23.72
N SER A 136 -30.18 -17.05 -24.78
CA SER A 136 -30.92 -15.83 -24.95
C SER A 136 -31.82 -15.59 -23.74
N ILE A 137 -31.40 -14.71 -22.84
CA ILE A 137 -32.34 -14.05 -21.95
C ILE A 137 -32.99 -12.98 -22.82
N GLN A 138 -34.23 -13.26 -23.23
CA GLN A 138 -35.15 -12.19 -23.60
C GLN A 138 -35.30 -11.30 -22.37
N GLU A 139 -34.85 -10.04 -22.47
CA GLU A 139 -35.51 -8.81 -21.99
C GLU A 139 -34.52 -7.67 -21.70
N ALA A 140 -34.91 -6.47 -22.16
CA ALA A 140 -34.33 -5.13 -21.97
C ALA A 140 -33.03 -4.77 -22.72
N GLU A 141 -33.05 -3.63 -23.43
CA GLU A 141 -31.86 -2.99 -24.02
C GLU A 141 -30.73 -2.86 -22.99
N PRO A 142 -29.51 -3.40 -23.22
CA PRO A 142 -28.42 -3.23 -22.29
C PRO A 142 -27.63 -1.96 -22.64
N LYS A 143 -27.79 -0.93 -21.81
CA LYS A 143 -26.91 0.25 -21.73
C LYS A 143 -25.45 -0.10 -21.32
N ASP A 144 -25.14 -1.36 -21.02
CA ASP A 144 -23.91 -1.76 -20.33
C ASP A 144 -22.83 -2.44 -21.21
N ASN A 145 -22.99 -2.48 -22.53
CA ASN A 145 -22.03 -3.17 -23.40
C ASN A 145 -20.60 -2.56 -23.36
N TYR A 146 -20.49 -1.26 -23.05
CA TYR A 146 -19.19 -0.58 -22.96
C TYR A 146 -18.38 -1.04 -21.73
N LYS A 147 -19.03 -1.35 -20.60
CA LYS A 147 -18.38 -1.79 -19.36
C LYS A 147 -17.61 -3.08 -19.55
N PHE A 148 -18.14 -4.01 -20.35
CA PHE A 148 -17.48 -5.27 -20.64
C PHE A 148 -16.10 -5.09 -21.27
N LEU A 149 -15.97 -4.18 -22.24
CA LEU A 149 -14.71 -3.90 -22.90
C LEU A 149 -13.80 -3.03 -22.03
N LEU A 150 -14.37 -2.03 -21.35
CA LEU A 150 -13.67 -1.15 -20.44
C LEU A 150 -12.98 -1.94 -19.31
N TYR A 151 -13.70 -2.83 -18.63
CA TYR A 151 -13.17 -3.60 -17.49
C TYR A 151 -12.06 -4.59 -17.87
N LYS A 152 -11.89 -4.90 -19.17
CA LYS A 152 -10.84 -5.78 -19.69
C LYS A 152 -9.56 -5.05 -20.11
N GLN A 153 -9.54 -3.73 -20.09
CA GLN A 153 -8.32 -2.97 -20.39
C GLN A 153 -7.24 -3.21 -19.32
N HIS A 154 -5.98 -3.12 -19.73
CA HIS A 154 -4.83 -3.24 -18.85
C HIS A 154 -4.36 -1.89 -18.29
N LEU A 155 -4.68 -0.80 -18.97
CA LEU A 155 -4.26 0.55 -18.64
C LEU A 155 -5.43 1.51 -18.79
N PHE A 156 -5.68 2.33 -17.77
CA PHE A 156 -6.75 3.31 -17.74
C PHE A 156 -6.20 4.73 -17.76
N SER A 157 -6.86 5.63 -18.50
CA SER A 157 -6.75 7.06 -18.25
C SER A 157 -7.46 7.42 -16.93
N ILE A 158 -7.15 8.61 -16.42
CA ILE A 158 -7.85 9.17 -15.26
C ILE A 158 -9.35 9.28 -15.55
N ASP A 159 -9.72 9.64 -16.78
CA ASP A 159 -11.11 9.74 -17.22
C ASP A 159 -11.83 8.38 -17.18
N GLU A 160 -11.18 7.33 -17.70
CA GLU A 160 -11.71 5.97 -17.66
C GLU A 160 -11.87 5.49 -16.22
N CYS A 161 -10.88 5.72 -15.35
CA CYS A 161 -10.99 5.41 -13.92
C CYS A 161 -12.15 6.16 -13.24
N ALA A 162 -12.31 7.44 -13.53
CA ALA A 162 -13.41 8.24 -13.01
C ALA A 162 -14.76 7.71 -13.50
N CYS A 163 -14.87 7.38 -14.78
CA CYS A 163 -16.08 6.78 -15.38
C CYS A 163 -16.42 5.40 -14.78
N ILE A 164 -15.42 4.57 -14.48
CA ILE A 164 -15.61 3.27 -13.82
C ILE A 164 -16.23 3.44 -12.43
N ILE A 165 -15.73 4.38 -11.63
CA ILE A 165 -16.26 4.65 -10.27
C ILE A 165 -17.66 5.27 -10.32
N SER A 166 -17.87 6.22 -11.24
CA SER A 166 -19.09 7.03 -11.32
C SER A 166 -20.17 6.45 -12.22
N ASP A 167 -19.90 5.28 -12.82
CA ASP A 167 -20.80 4.54 -13.71
C ASP A 167 -21.21 5.28 -15.00
N TYR A 168 -20.35 6.15 -15.51
CA TYR A 168 -20.55 6.84 -16.79
C TYR A 168 -19.87 6.11 -17.95
N ASP A 169 -20.34 6.35 -19.17
CA ASP A 169 -19.65 5.96 -20.40
C ASP A 169 -18.57 7.02 -20.74
N PRO A 170 -17.28 6.62 -20.87
CA PRO A 170 -16.22 7.53 -21.29
C PRO A 170 -16.53 8.29 -22.58
N LEU A 171 -17.22 7.67 -23.54
CA LEU A 171 -17.60 8.32 -24.80
C LEU A 171 -18.73 9.34 -24.63
N GLU A 172 -19.56 9.22 -23.59
CA GLU A 172 -20.56 10.24 -23.26
C GLU A 172 -19.90 11.44 -22.58
N ILE A 173 -18.96 11.20 -21.67
CA ILE A 173 -18.22 12.26 -20.98
C ILE A 173 -17.39 13.09 -21.95
N GLN A 174 -16.74 12.46 -22.92
CA GLN A 174 -15.93 13.14 -23.94
C GLN A 174 -16.73 14.12 -24.83
N LYS A 175 -18.06 14.01 -24.88
CA LYS A 175 -18.92 14.92 -25.66
C LYS A 175 -19.10 16.27 -25.00
N TYR A 176 -18.89 16.37 -23.69
CA TYR A 176 -19.12 17.61 -22.95
C TYR A 176 -17.90 18.54 -23.03
N PRO A 177 -18.11 19.86 -23.19
CA PRO A 177 -17.04 20.84 -23.00
C PRO A 177 -16.53 20.77 -21.55
N HIS A 178 -15.22 20.89 -21.35
CA HIS A 178 -14.58 20.75 -20.03
C HIS A 178 -15.16 21.67 -18.94
N ASN A 179 -15.84 22.75 -19.32
CA ASN A 179 -16.34 23.79 -18.42
C ASN A 179 -17.71 23.45 -17.80
N ASP A 180 -18.46 22.52 -18.41
CA ASP A 180 -19.85 22.22 -18.01
C ASP A 180 -19.97 20.84 -17.34
N ILE A 181 -18.91 20.04 -17.35
CA ILE A 181 -18.90 18.66 -16.82
C ILE A 181 -19.27 18.61 -15.33
N ASP A 182 -18.85 19.60 -14.54
CA ASP A 182 -19.16 19.64 -13.10
C ASP A 182 -20.66 19.81 -12.83
N GLU A 183 -21.39 20.50 -13.72
CA GLU A 183 -22.84 20.68 -13.60
C GLU A 183 -23.61 19.50 -14.20
N ILE A 184 -23.09 18.89 -15.26
CA ILE A 184 -23.77 17.83 -16.02
C ILE A 184 -23.54 16.43 -15.42
N ALA A 185 -22.31 16.15 -14.97
CA ALA A 185 -21.88 14.85 -14.45
C ALA A 185 -21.09 15.01 -13.14
N PRO A 186 -21.73 15.51 -12.06
CA PRO A 186 -21.05 15.82 -10.80
C PRO A 186 -20.39 14.61 -10.14
N ASP A 187 -20.94 13.40 -10.33
CA ASP A 187 -20.37 12.17 -9.77
C ASP A 187 -19.09 11.74 -10.52
N TYR A 188 -19.02 11.98 -11.82
CA TYR A 188 -17.76 11.84 -12.57
C TYR A 188 -16.72 12.84 -12.05
N SER A 189 -17.05 14.11 -11.85
CA SER A 189 -16.10 15.12 -11.35
C SER A 189 -15.57 14.79 -9.95
N ARG A 190 -16.44 14.26 -9.08
CA ARG A 190 -16.03 13.75 -7.75
C ARG A 190 -15.09 12.56 -7.88
N ALA A 191 -15.42 11.59 -8.73
CA ALA A 191 -14.57 10.42 -8.96
C ALA A 191 -13.21 10.82 -9.56
N TYR A 192 -13.20 11.74 -10.52
CA TYR A 192 -11.99 12.29 -11.11
C TYR A 192 -11.10 12.96 -10.06
N SER A 193 -11.69 13.82 -9.21
CA SER A 193 -10.98 14.48 -8.12
C SER A 193 -10.43 13.48 -7.10
N PHE A 194 -11.18 12.42 -6.81
CA PHE A 194 -10.75 11.34 -5.93
C PHE A 194 -9.52 10.59 -6.48
N ILE A 195 -9.56 10.17 -7.74
CA ILE A 195 -8.42 9.52 -8.42
C ILE A 195 -7.20 10.45 -8.44
N ARG A 196 -7.39 11.71 -8.83
CA ARG A 196 -6.30 12.68 -8.89
C ARG A 196 -5.64 12.87 -7.52
N SER A 197 -6.43 12.98 -6.47
CA SER A 197 -5.91 13.10 -5.10
C SER A 197 -5.12 11.86 -4.68
N ALA A 198 -5.54 10.66 -5.09
CA ALA A 198 -4.83 9.41 -4.82
C ALA A 198 -3.48 9.33 -5.56
N ILE A 199 -3.42 9.82 -6.80
CA ILE A 199 -2.16 9.93 -7.56
C ILE A 199 -1.23 10.95 -6.90
N GLU A 200 -1.74 12.15 -6.57
CA GLU A 200 -0.95 13.20 -5.91
C GLU A 200 -0.41 12.77 -4.54
N ALA A 201 -1.12 11.87 -3.86
CA ALA A 201 -0.69 11.25 -2.60
C ALA A 201 0.20 10.01 -2.76
N ASP A 202 0.59 9.65 -4.00
CA ASP A 202 1.41 8.48 -4.32
C ASP A 202 0.79 7.13 -3.90
N LYS A 203 -0.55 7.10 -3.79
CA LYS A 203 -1.32 5.87 -3.51
C LYS A 203 -1.70 5.10 -4.78
N LEU A 204 -1.81 5.80 -5.91
CA LEU A 204 -2.03 5.23 -7.23
C LEU A 204 -0.86 5.61 -8.14
N ASN A 205 -0.15 4.60 -8.63
CA ASN A 205 0.97 4.84 -9.54
C ASN A 205 0.46 5.16 -10.94
N ILE A 206 1.02 6.21 -11.52
CA ILE A 206 0.78 6.59 -12.91
C ILE A 206 2.04 6.33 -13.74
N PHE A 207 1.90 5.55 -14.80
CA PHE A 207 2.95 5.29 -15.78
C PHE A 207 2.49 5.80 -17.14
N ASN A 208 3.25 6.72 -17.74
CA ASN A 208 2.92 7.34 -19.02
C ASN A 208 1.46 7.88 -19.09
N TYR A 209 1.06 8.64 -18.07
CA TYR A 209 -0.31 9.19 -17.92
C TYR A 209 -1.43 8.15 -17.83
N LYS A 210 -1.10 6.87 -17.60
CA LYS A 210 -2.04 5.77 -17.45
C LYS A 210 -1.85 5.05 -16.12
N ILE A 211 -2.93 4.46 -15.61
CA ILE A 211 -2.99 3.72 -14.37
C ILE A 211 -3.12 2.24 -14.71
N ASP A 212 -2.29 1.41 -14.11
CA ASP A 212 -2.38 -0.05 -14.24
C ASP A 212 -3.72 -0.57 -13.69
N ALA A 213 -4.37 -1.44 -14.46
CA ALA A 213 -5.70 -1.93 -14.13
C ALA A 213 -5.72 -2.77 -12.84
N ASP A 214 -4.70 -3.58 -12.58
CA ASP A 214 -4.61 -4.41 -11.39
C ASP A 214 -4.36 -3.53 -10.16
N ASN A 215 -3.42 -2.59 -10.26
CA ASN A 215 -3.18 -1.59 -9.23
C ASN A 215 -4.47 -0.80 -8.91
N PHE A 216 -5.22 -0.40 -9.95
CA PHE A 216 -6.46 0.33 -9.74
C PHE A 216 -7.54 -0.50 -9.03
N ARG A 217 -7.73 -1.77 -9.43
CA ARG A 217 -8.68 -2.69 -8.78
C ARG A 217 -8.32 -2.91 -7.31
N GLU A 218 -7.03 -3.12 -7.01
CA GLU A 218 -6.51 -3.29 -5.66
C GLU A 218 -6.70 -2.03 -4.81
N TYR A 219 -6.40 -0.86 -5.37
CA TYR A 219 -6.60 0.42 -4.71
C TYR A 219 -8.06 0.64 -4.32
N LEU A 220 -8.99 0.44 -5.27
CA LEU A 220 -10.42 0.56 -5.00
C LEU A 220 -10.86 -0.39 -3.89
N ALA A 221 -10.38 -1.62 -3.94
CA ALA A 221 -10.73 -2.63 -2.95
C ALA A 221 -10.18 -2.26 -1.55
N CYS A 222 -8.96 -1.71 -1.46
CA CYS A 222 -8.38 -1.17 -0.22
C CYS A 222 -9.18 0.01 0.36
N GLU A 223 -9.75 0.86 -0.50
CA GLU A 223 -10.61 1.98 -0.09
C GLU A 223 -12.09 1.53 0.12
N ASN A 224 -12.35 0.21 0.16
CA ASN A 224 -13.67 -0.41 0.31
C ASN A 224 -14.69 -0.05 -0.79
N ILE A 225 -14.21 0.28 -1.99
CA ILE A 225 -15.03 0.53 -3.18
C ILE A 225 -15.06 -0.76 -4.00
N ILE A 226 -16.21 -1.44 -4.00
CA ILE A 226 -16.42 -2.69 -4.74
C ILE A 226 -17.40 -2.46 -5.88
N ILE A 227 -16.94 -2.70 -7.10
CA ILE A 227 -17.65 -2.55 -8.36
C ILE A 227 -17.85 -3.94 -8.96
N THR A 228 -19.12 -4.32 -9.14
CA THR A 228 -19.51 -5.63 -9.67
C THR A 228 -18.92 -5.89 -11.05
N GLY A 229 -18.29 -7.05 -11.23
CA GLY A 229 -17.64 -7.44 -12.49
C GLY A 229 -16.30 -6.75 -12.76
N PHE A 230 -15.81 -5.90 -11.85
CA PHE A 230 -14.51 -5.23 -12.00
C PHE A 230 -13.50 -5.64 -10.93
N ASN A 231 -13.82 -5.46 -9.65
CA ASN A 231 -12.95 -5.81 -8.51
C ASN A 231 -13.68 -6.59 -7.40
N ASP A 232 -14.87 -7.11 -7.67
CA ASP A 232 -15.67 -7.87 -6.72
C ASP A 232 -15.07 -9.25 -6.37
N GLN A 233 -14.21 -9.79 -7.22
CA GLN A 233 -13.39 -10.97 -6.92
C GLN A 233 -12.43 -10.74 -5.74
N LEU A 234 -11.92 -9.51 -5.57
CA LEU A 234 -10.97 -9.17 -4.51
C LEU A 234 -11.65 -9.03 -3.14
N LYS A 235 -12.99 -9.01 -3.11
CA LYS A 235 -13.79 -8.98 -1.88
C LYS A 235 -13.46 -10.18 -0.97
N ASN A 236 -13.22 -11.35 -1.54
CA ASN A 236 -12.91 -12.55 -0.77
C ASN A 236 -11.45 -12.57 -0.28
N ASP A 237 -10.50 -12.10 -1.10
CA ASP A 237 -9.07 -12.07 -0.73
C ASP A 237 -8.77 -11.04 0.36
N LEU A 238 -9.41 -9.86 0.33
CA LEU A 238 -9.33 -8.89 1.43
C LEU A 238 -9.96 -9.42 2.72
N THR A 239 -11.03 -10.21 2.61
CA THR A 239 -11.67 -10.84 3.78
C THR A 239 -10.76 -11.91 4.38
N ILE A 240 -10.05 -12.70 3.55
CA ILE A 240 -9.10 -13.73 4.00
C ILE A 240 -7.84 -13.10 4.59
N GLN A 241 -7.23 -12.11 3.92
CA GLN A 241 -6.04 -11.41 4.44
C GLN A 241 -6.35 -10.63 5.72
N SER A 242 -7.52 -9.99 5.81
CA SER A 242 -7.99 -9.36 7.05
C SER A 242 -8.20 -10.39 8.16
N LEU A 243 -8.75 -11.57 7.86
CA LEU A 243 -8.91 -12.64 8.85
C LEU A 243 -7.55 -13.17 9.34
N ASP A 244 -6.59 -13.39 8.46
CA ASP A 244 -5.26 -13.90 8.82
C ASP A 244 -4.46 -12.87 9.65
N HIS A 245 -4.57 -11.59 9.31
CA HIS A 245 -3.99 -10.52 10.11
C HIS A 245 -4.67 -10.38 11.49
N GLN A 246 -6.00 -10.49 11.55
CA GLN A 246 -6.72 -10.51 12.82
C GLN A 246 -6.38 -11.74 13.67
N ASN A 247 -6.27 -12.92 13.06
CA ASN A 247 -5.95 -14.17 13.75
C ASN A 247 -4.53 -14.14 14.33
N SER A 248 -3.55 -13.65 13.58
CA SER A 248 -2.16 -13.48 14.07
C SER A 248 -2.07 -12.43 15.19
N THR A 249 -2.81 -11.32 15.09
CA THR A 249 -2.89 -10.30 16.15
C THR A 249 -3.53 -10.88 17.42
N ILE A 250 -4.61 -11.66 17.29
CA ILE A 250 -5.27 -12.35 18.41
C ILE A 250 -4.32 -13.36 19.06
N GLU A 251 -3.55 -14.10 18.27
CA GLU A 251 -2.58 -15.07 18.81
C GLU A 251 -1.44 -14.37 19.57
N HIS A 252 -0.93 -13.25 19.04
CA HIS A 252 0.06 -12.42 19.73
C HIS A 252 -0.48 -11.88 21.06
N LEU A 253 -1.68 -11.28 21.05
CA LEU A 253 -2.33 -10.74 22.25
C LEU A 253 -2.65 -11.83 23.30
N LYS A 254 -2.93 -13.06 22.88
CA LYS A 254 -3.09 -14.20 23.79
C LYS A 254 -1.78 -14.57 24.46
N LYS A 255 -0.68 -14.69 23.69
CA LYS A 255 0.65 -14.97 24.24
C LYS A 255 1.11 -13.88 25.21
N GLU A 256 0.86 -12.61 24.87
CA GLU A 256 1.19 -11.49 25.75
C GLU A 256 0.33 -11.49 27.03
N ASN A 257 -0.96 -11.78 26.93
CA ASN A 257 -1.82 -11.94 28.12
C ASN A 257 -1.39 -13.10 29.02
N GLU A 258 -0.97 -14.23 28.45
CA GLU A 258 -0.43 -15.34 29.25
C GLU A 258 0.85 -14.93 29.96
N LYS A 259 1.76 -14.24 29.27
CA LYS A 259 2.99 -13.70 29.87
C LYS A 259 2.69 -12.71 31.01
N LEU A 260 1.77 -11.77 30.79
CA LEU A 260 1.37 -10.80 31.80
C LEU A 260 0.69 -11.47 33.01
N LYS A 261 -0.12 -12.51 32.80
CA LYS A 261 -0.70 -13.29 33.91
C LYS A 261 0.36 -13.99 34.75
N VAL A 262 1.38 -14.56 34.11
CA VAL A 262 2.52 -15.18 34.83
C VAL A 262 3.27 -14.12 35.63
N GLU A 263 3.62 -12.99 35.02
CA GLU A 263 4.34 -11.91 35.71
C GLU A 263 3.52 -11.31 36.86
N LEU A 264 2.19 -11.21 36.70
CA LEU A 264 1.29 -10.73 37.75
C LEU A 264 1.24 -11.72 38.92
N LEU A 265 1.17 -13.02 38.65
CA LEU A 265 1.26 -14.07 39.68
C LEU A 265 2.59 -14.02 40.45
N GLU A 266 3.70 -13.83 39.74
CA GLU A 266 5.03 -13.67 40.36
C GLU A 266 5.09 -12.42 41.24
N LYS A 267 4.55 -11.29 40.76
CA LYS A 267 4.50 -10.04 41.53
C LYS A 267 3.58 -10.16 42.75
N GLU A 268 2.43 -10.83 42.64
CA GLU A 268 1.55 -11.08 43.78
C GLU A 268 2.20 -11.99 44.83
N GLN A 269 2.94 -13.03 44.41
CA GLN A 269 3.74 -13.83 45.33
C GLN A 269 4.79 -12.98 46.05
N LYS A 270 5.50 -12.13 45.32
CA LYS A 270 6.51 -11.24 45.88
C LYS A 270 5.92 -10.19 46.82
N ILE A 271 4.72 -9.67 46.53
CA ILE A 271 3.99 -8.78 47.44
C ILE A 271 3.63 -9.54 48.72
N LYS A 272 3.10 -10.77 48.63
CA LYS A 272 2.81 -11.59 49.81
C LYS A 272 4.05 -11.87 50.66
N GLU A 273 5.20 -12.14 50.04
CA GLU A 273 6.48 -12.29 50.74
C GLU A 273 6.90 -11.00 51.43
N LEU A 274 6.79 -9.86 50.76
CA LEU A 274 7.11 -8.56 51.32
C LEU A 274 6.15 -8.14 52.44
N GLU A 275 4.85 -8.42 52.33
CA GLU A 275 3.87 -8.21 53.40
C GLU A 275 4.14 -9.12 54.60
N LEU A 276 4.61 -10.34 54.39
CA LEU A 276 5.04 -11.23 55.47
C LEU A 276 6.30 -10.67 56.20
N ILE A 277 7.21 -10.07 55.44
CA ILE A 277 8.39 -9.37 55.99
C ILE A 277 7.96 -8.09 56.73
N GLN A 278 7.01 -7.34 56.18
CA GLN A 278 6.54 -6.09 56.76
C GLN A 278 5.70 -6.33 58.02
N THR A 279 4.89 -7.39 58.08
CA THR A 279 4.20 -7.80 59.32
C THR A 279 5.13 -8.40 60.38
N THR A 280 6.33 -8.86 59.99
CA THR A 280 7.39 -9.23 60.94
C THR A 280 8.27 -8.04 61.35
N GLU A 281 8.36 -6.98 60.54
CA GLU A 281 9.09 -5.74 60.85
C GLU A 281 8.23 -4.62 61.50
N ASP A 282 6.90 -4.64 61.35
CA ASP A 282 5.97 -3.71 62.01
C ASP A 282 5.66 -4.09 63.47
N LYS A 283 6.39 -5.05 64.03
CA LYS A 283 6.80 -4.91 65.44
C LYS A 283 7.94 -3.91 65.50
N SER A 284 7.58 -2.62 65.48
CA SER A 284 8.31 -1.55 66.12
C SER A 284 9.84 -1.66 65.99
N LYS A 285 10.40 -1.12 64.90
CA LYS A 285 11.84 -0.82 64.82
C LYS A 285 12.31 0.25 65.84
N LEU A 286 11.47 0.67 66.79
CA LEU A 286 11.90 0.96 68.16
C LEU A 286 11.80 -0.31 69.01
N GLY A 287 12.80 -1.17 68.81
CA GLY A 287 13.08 -2.25 69.74
C GLY A 287 13.45 -1.67 71.11
N SER A 288 12.54 -1.89 72.04
CA SER A 288 12.70 -1.89 73.50
C SER A 288 12.41 -0.57 74.24
N THR A 289 11.41 -0.68 75.11
CA THR A 289 11.25 0.07 76.37
C THR A 289 12.57 0.46 77.05
N ARG A 290 13.66 -0.27 76.85
CA ARG A 290 14.99 0.07 77.38
C ARG A 290 15.56 1.37 76.81
N ALA A 291 15.48 1.60 75.50
CA ALA A 291 15.98 2.84 74.90
C ALA A 291 15.14 4.04 75.35
N GLU A 292 13.81 3.91 75.34
CA GLU A 292 12.90 4.93 75.86
C GLU A 292 13.10 5.18 77.36
N ASN A 293 13.28 4.14 78.17
CA ASN A 293 13.57 4.27 79.60
C ASN A 293 14.94 4.91 79.85
N ASN A 294 15.95 4.59 79.05
CA ASN A 294 17.26 5.22 79.15
C ASN A 294 17.18 6.71 78.80
N VAL A 295 16.46 7.08 77.74
CA VAL A 295 16.20 8.49 77.39
C VAL A 295 15.44 9.20 78.50
N ALA A 296 14.40 8.57 79.06
CA ALA A 296 13.65 9.14 80.18
C ALA A 296 14.52 9.36 81.43
N LYS A 297 15.44 8.42 81.74
CA LYS A 297 16.41 8.57 82.84
C LYS A 297 17.44 9.67 82.59
N LEU A 298 17.91 9.82 81.35
CA LEU A 298 18.79 10.93 80.98
C LEU A 298 18.09 12.27 81.12
N ILE A 299 16.83 12.37 80.66
CA ILE A 299 16.01 13.58 80.82
C ILE A 299 15.81 13.88 82.31
N LEU A 300 15.54 12.88 83.14
CA LEU A 300 15.42 13.06 84.60
C LEU A 300 16.72 13.60 85.22
N ALA A 301 17.87 13.00 84.89
CA ALA A 301 19.17 13.43 85.43
C ALA A 301 19.55 14.85 85.00
N LEU A 302 19.34 15.18 83.72
CA LEU A 302 19.59 16.53 83.20
C LEU A 302 18.62 17.55 83.79
N SER A 303 17.35 17.17 84.00
CA SER A 303 16.37 18.03 84.66
C SER A 303 16.78 18.33 86.10
N ALA A 304 17.26 17.33 86.85
CA ALA A 304 17.79 17.55 88.19
C ALA A 304 19.01 18.47 88.21
N GLN A 305 19.96 18.30 87.28
CA GLN A 305 21.13 19.17 87.16
C GLN A 305 20.78 20.61 86.81
N ALA A 306 19.72 20.81 86.01
CA ALA A 306 19.22 22.11 85.61
C ALA A 306 18.16 22.69 86.57
N ASN A 307 17.88 22.04 87.72
CA ASN A 307 16.81 22.41 88.66
C ASN A 307 15.41 22.57 88.01
N ILE A 308 15.10 21.72 87.03
CA ILE A 308 13.82 21.65 86.36
C ILE A 308 12.90 20.70 87.13
N ASP A 309 11.77 21.22 87.61
CA ASP A 309 10.75 20.42 88.30
C ASP A 309 9.95 19.55 87.31
N THR A 310 10.29 18.26 87.26
CA THR A 310 9.63 17.27 86.40
C THR A 310 8.21 16.90 86.85
N SER A 311 7.81 17.24 88.08
CA SER A 311 6.44 17.00 88.59
C SER A 311 5.42 18.00 88.01
N ARG A 312 5.91 19.13 87.47
CA ARG A 312 5.12 20.19 86.84
C ARG A 312 5.48 20.33 85.35
N PRO A 313 5.12 19.33 84.52
CA PRO A 313 5.67 19.15 83.17
C PRO A 313 5.38 20.27 82.17
N TYR A 314 4.38 21.13 82.44
CA TYR A 314 4.06 22.28 81.58
C TYR A 314 4.69 23.58 82.07
N ALA A 315 5.10 23.67 83.34
CA ALA A 315 5.52 24.93 83.96
C ALA A 315 6.87 25.44 83.43
N GLN A 316 7.70 24.53 82.90
CA GLN A 316 9.07 24.82 82.49
C GLN A 316 9.22 25.06 80.98
N TYR A 317 8.12 24.99 80.22
CA TYR A 317 8.14 25.05 78.77
C TYR A 317 8.72 26.38 78.24
N GLU A 318 8.18 27.52 78.70
CA GLU A 318 8.62 28.85 78.23
C GLU A 318 10.08 29.14 78.58
N SER A 319 10.53 28.69 79.75
CA SER A 319 11.94 28.82 80.19
C SER A 319 12.87 28.02 79.27
N LEU A 320 12.51 26.75 78.99
CA LEU A 320 13.27 25.88 78.09
C LEU A 320 13.27 26.39 76.65
N LYS A 321 12.14 26.92 76.17
CA LYS A 321 12.01 27.49 74.84
C LYS A 321 12.88 28.75 74.68
N THR A 322 12.84 29.65 75.65
CA THR A 322 13.68 30.86 75.68
C THR A 322 15.17 30.48 75.66
N GLN A 323 15.58 29.48 76.44
CA GLN A 323 16.96 29.01 76.44
C GLN A 323 17.36 28.36 75.11
N ALA A 324 16.44 27.63 74.47
CA ALA A 324 16.67 27.01 73.16
C ALA A 324 16.84 28.06 72.06
N GLU A 325 16.05 29.13 72.08
CA GLU A 325 16.18 30.28 71.16
C GLU A 325 17.54 30.98 71.35
N LEU A 326 17.98 31.19 72.59
CA LEU A 326 19.31 31.76 72.88
C LEU A 326 20.46 30.87 72.39
N LEU A 327 20.24 29.56 72.27
CA LEU A 327 21.19 28.59 71.73
C LEU A 327 21.07 28.39 70.21
N GLY A 328 20.18 29.13 69.53
CA GLY A 328 19.99 29.05 68.08
C GLY A 328 19.24 27.79 67.61
N ILE A 329 18.36 27.23 68.45
CA ILE A 329 17.55 26.06 68.09
C ILE A 329 16.25 26.53 67.42
N ASP A 330 16.23 26.55 66.09
CA ASP A 330 15.13 27.09 65.27
C ASP A 330 13.80 26.31 65.37
N LYS A 331 13.83 25.05 65.79
CA LYS A 331 12.66 24.17 65.89
C LYS A 331 12.55 23.55 67.27
N PHE A 332 12.12 24.35 68.23
CA PHE A 332 11.83 23.85 69.57
C PHE A 332 10.55 23.00 69.58
N PRO A 333 10.52 21.86 70.28
CA PRO A 333 9.32 21.01 70.38
C PRO A 333 8.10 21.74 70.95
N SER A 334 6.90 21.23 70.67
CA SER A 334 5.66 21.79 71.23
C SER A 334 5.58 21.55 72.75
N ASN A 335 4.72 22.33 73.41
CA ASN A 335 4.47 22.21 74.84
C ASN A 335 3.98 20.79 75.21
N GLU A 336 3.11 20.17 74.40
CA GLU A 336 2.67 18.80 74.66
C GLU A 336 3.81 17.78 74.58
N ASN A 337 4.73 17.95 73.63
CA ASN A 337 5.87 17.04 73.47
C ASN A 337 6.84 17.14 74.65
N VAL A 338 7.20 18.36 75.05
CA VAL A 338 8.06 18.58 76.22
C VAL A 338 7.40 18.05 77.50
N ALA A 339 6.11 18.32 77.68
CA ALA A 339 5.38 17.83 78.84
C ALA A 339 5.28 16.29 78.88
N SER A 340 5.10 15.64 77.73
CA SER A 340 5.11 14.18 77.61
C SER A 340 6.45 13.58 78.04
N TRP A 341 7.56 14.18 77.62
CA TRP A 341 8.91 13.75 78.02
C TRP A 341 9.17 13.93 79.51
N LEU A 342 8.80 15.08 80.09
CA LEU A 342 8.98 15.33 81.52
C LEU A 342 8.10 14.42 82.39
N LYS A 343 6.87 14.12 81.95
CA LYS A 343 6.02 13.11 82.61
C LYS A 343 6.70 11.75 82.61
N LYS A 344 7.16 11.27 81.45
CA LYS A 344 7.87 10.00 81.32
C LYS A 344 9.15 9.96 82.17
N ALA A 345 9.90 11.05 82.24
CA ALA A 345 11.09 11.18 83.10
C ALA A 345 10.72 11.13 84.59
N ASN A 346 9.66 11.82 85.01
CA ASN A 346 9.19 11.79 86.39
C ASN A 346 8.72 10.38 86.81
N TYR A 347 8.14 9.60 85.90
CA TYR A 347 7.82 8.18 86.16
C TYR A 347 9.06 7.30 86.42
N GLN A 348 10.27 7.74 86.04
CA GLN A 348 11.52 7.04 86.36
C GLN A 348 12.11 7.46 87.72
N ASN A 349 11.53 8.47 88.37
CA ASN A 349 12.02 9.01 89.63
C ASN A 349 11.77 7.97 90.75
N PRO A 350 12.80 7.49 91.47
CA PRO A 350 12.64 6.46 92.49
C PRO A 350 12.03 6.97 93.81
N ASN A 351 11.33 8.12 93.80
CA ASN A 351 10.70 8.72 94.97
C ASN A 351 9.51 7.91 95.48
#